data_AF-A0A2Z4FJ34-F1
#
_entry.id   AF-A0A2Z4FJ34-F1
#
_cell.length_a   1.000
_cell.length_b   1.000
_cell.length_c   1.000
_cell.angle_alpha   90.00
_cell.angle_beta   90.00
_cell.angle_gamma   90.00
#
_symmetry.space_group_name_H-M   'P 1'
#
loop_
_entity.id
_entity.type
_entity.pdbx_description
1 polymer ?
#
loop_
_entity_poly.entity_id
_entity_poly.type
_entity_poly.pdbx_seq_one_letter_code
_entity_poly.pdbx_strand_id
1 'polypeptide(L)'
;MSAFRALLIALLCGTLSYLVACDTKVTGPGTTSAQHEKSPDAQLARFEAELARAYPADAPKPTKTREFELRAAPTTVKQIDGRDLDVWAYNGQVPGPVLRVKLGEEVLVRFKNDLPQATTIHWHGVRVPNAMDGVPGVTQDAIEPGESFEYRFVPKDAGTFWFHPHHQTPEQVGRGLYGVLVVEDAEPLGYTRDEMWVLDDWKLGRDGQIDPRFVTRHDLSHDGRWGRDITVNGESHKVMEVRPGERLRLRLLDASNGRVYQLRFDGLDAKVIATDGMYTGKPVTLLGQKTAPGNRLDVDITIPKDAAGKSFALMNDFGRQPTVLATLKVAGEPVETPTFEPPFNPNLPKWEGALERDIDQTYVLDARRGGPHGIEWTINGEVWGTHEPTVLKEGRWKRIRFQNDSFRLHPMHIHGQFFKVLARNGVPVDEPFLRDTVLLERKEVIDVGMVPLDWGYWMMHCHILEHAEAGMMTEIHVEK
;
A
#
# COMPACT_ATOMS: atom_id res chain seq x y z
N MET A 1 48.47 59.17 -4.21
CA MET A 1 49.01 59.03 -5.57
C MET A 1 47.94 58.32 -6.39
N SER A 2 47.13 59.04 -7.17
CA SER A 2 47.37 59.38 -8.60
C SER A 2 47.55 58.09 -9.44
N ALA A 3 46.64 57.66 -10.33
CA ALA A 3 46.12 58.33 -11.55
C ALA A 3 47.28 58.72 -12.50
N PHE A 4 47.34 58.38 -13.79
CA PHE A 4 46.37 58.43 -14.92
C PHE A 4 46.64 57.23 -15.89
N ARG A 5 45.70 56.68 -16.68
CA ARG A 5 44.91 57.18 -17.83
C ARG A 5 45.68 57.33 -19.18
N ALA A 6 45.22 56.54 -20.18
CA ALA A 6 45.02 56.93 -21.60
C ALA A 6 46.25 56.94 -22.57
N LEU A 7 46.15 57.03 -23.93
CA LEU A 7 45.04 57.28 -24.89
C LEU A 7 45.44 56.95 -26.38
N LEU A 8 44.45 56.62 -27.25
CA LEU A 8 44.29 57.00 -28.70
C LEU A 8 45.14 56.50 -29.90
N ILE A 9 44.51 56.65 -31.10
CA ILE A 9 45.02 56.78 -32.52
C ILE A 9 45.39 55.47 -33.27
N ALA A 10 45.09 55.23 -34.57
CA ALA A 10 44.25 55.86 -35.64
C ALA A 10 43.79 54.79 -36.69
N LEU A 11 42.59 54.79 -37.30
CA LEU A 11 42.00 55.57 -38.42
C LEU A 11 42.38 55.17 -39.89
N LEU A 12 41.37 54.65 -40.63
CA LEU A 12 41.02 54.83 -42.07
C LEU A 12 41.98 54.50 -43.24
N CYS A 13 41.55 53.58 -44.14
CA CYS A 13 41.04 53.82 -45.53
C CYS A 13 41.32 52.66 -46.50
N GLY A 14 40.43 52.42 -47.48
CA GLY A 14 40.74 51.60 -48.69
C GLY A 14 39.68 50.56 -49.11
N THR A 15 38.74 50.97 -49.96
CA THR A 15 37.77 50.08 -50.63
C THR A 15 38.37 49.41 -51.88
N LEU A 16 38.10 48.12 -52.14
CA LEU A 16 37.87 47.64 -53.50
C LEU A 16 37.02 46.34 -53.56
N SER A 17 36.35 46.17 -54.69
CA SER A 17 35.17 45.34 -54.96
C SER A 17 35.41 43.88 -55.37
N TYR A 18 34.46 43.01 -54.99
CA TYR A 18 33.94 41.81 -55.70
C TYR A 18 34.89 40.65 -56.12
N LEU A 19 34.67 39.43 -55.57
CA LEU A 19 34.10 38.27 -56.31
C LEU A 19 33.95 36.97 -55.46
N VAL A 20 32.69 36.64 -55.16
CA VAL A 20 32.00 35.32 -55.15
C VAL A 20 32.73 33.99 -54.80
N ALA A 21 32.08 33.23 -53.88
CA ALA A 21 32.18 31.78 -53.57
C ALA A 21 33.48 31.28 -52.91
N CYS A 22 33.47 30.30 -52.00
CA CYS A 22 32.40 29.36 -51.58
C CYS A 22 32.50 29.08 -50.06
N ASP A 23 31.37 28.91 -49.36
CA ASP A 23 31.33 28.83 -47.89
C ASP A 23 31.46 27.37 -47.39
N THR A 24 32.58 27.01 -46.76
CA THR A 24 32.76 25.73 -46.03
C THR A 24 32.93 25.98 -44.53
N LYS A 25 31.81 26.12 -43.82
CA LYS A 25 31.81 26.28 -42.36
C LYS A 25 32.18 24.99 -41.65
N VAL A 26 33.35 25.00 -41.03
CA VAL A 26 33.76 24.06 -39.98
C VAL A 26 32.90 24.32 -38.74
N THR A 27 32.09 23.33 -38.33
CA THR A 27 31.32 23.39 -37.09
C THR A 27 32.18 22.93 -35.91
N GLY A 28 32.37 23.81 -34.92
CA GLY A 28 32.90 23.42 -33.61
C GLY A 28 31.88 22.59 -32.82
N PRO A 29 32.31 21.83 -31.79
CA PRO A 29 31.41 21.00 -30.99
C PRO A 29 30.50 21.88 -30.11
N GLY A 30 29.24 22.02 -30.53
CA GLY A 30 28.20 22.68 -29.75
C GLY A 30 27.77 21.83 -28.54
N THR A 31 27.59 22.47 -27.40
CA THR A 31 27.03 21.89 -26.17
C THR A 31 25.62 21.34 -26.40
N THR A 32 25.48 20.01 -26.52
CA THR A 32 24.20 19.36 -26.86
C THR A 32 23.67 18.36 -25.83
N SER A 33 24.32 18.17 -24.68
CA SER A 33 23.85 17.25 -23.63
C SER A 33 22.75 17.84 -22.72
N ALA A 34 22.85 19.11 -22.31
CA ALA A 34 22.01 19.68 -21.25
C ALA A 34 20.63 20.21 -21.71
N GLN A 35 20.33 20.24 -23.01
CA GLN A 35 19.02 20.71 -23.52
C GLN A 35 18.08 19.57 -23.91
N HIS A 36 18.58 18.36 -24.18
CA HIS A 36 17.73 17.21 -24.54
C HIS A 36 16.96 16.61 -23.36
N GLU A 37 17.44 16.74 -22.12
CA GLU A 37 16.73 16.27 -20.92
C GLU A 37 15.49 17.10 -20.55
N LYS A 38 15.22 18.21 -21.24
CA LYS A 38 14.15 19.17 -20.89
C LYS A 38 12.88 19.07 -21.75
N SER A 39 12.77 18.12 -22.68
CA SER A 39 11.47 17.89 -23.34
C SER A 39 10.52 17.12 -22.42
N PRO A 40 9.21 17.43 -22.41
CA PRO A 40 8.24 16.67 -21.61
C PRO A 40 8.26 15.16 -21.88
N ASP A 41 8.47 14.76 -23.14
CA ASP A 41 8.53 13.35 -23.54
C ASP A 41 9.78 12.64 -22.99
N ALA A 42 10.93 13.31 -22.94
CA ALA A 42 12.14 12.76 -22.34
C ALA A 42 12.00 12.60 -20.82
N GLN A 43 11.31 13.53 -20.16
CA GLN A 43 11.02 13.44 -18.73
C GLN A 43 10.08 12.26 -18.41
N LEU A 44 9.01 12.08 -19.19
CA LEU A 44 8.09 10.94 -19.05
C LEU A 44 8.81 9.60 -19.30
N ALA A 45 9.56 9.49 -20.40
CA ALA A 45 10.34 8.29 -20.70
C ALA A 45 11.36 7.95 -19.59
N ARG A 46 11.95 8.96 -18.94
CA ARG A 46 12.80 8.75 -17.77
C ARG A 46 12.01 8.23 -16.57
N PHE A 47 10.83 8.78 -16.28
CA PHE A 47 9.99 8.31 -15.18
C PHE A 47 9.50 6.86 -15.37
N GLU A 48 9.17 6.50 -16.61
CA GLU A 48 8.78 5.15 -17.02
C GLU A 48 9.96 4.18 -16.87
N ALA A 49 11.16 4.58 -17.33
CA ALA A 49 12.39 3.81 -17.18
C ALA A 49 12.93 3.75 -15.73
N GLU A 50 12.58 4.69 -14.85
CA GLU A 50 12.82 4.60 -13.40
C GLU A 50 11.98 3.47 -12.80
N LEU A 51 10.67 3.41 -13.08
CA LEU A 51 9.82 2.34 -12.54
C LEU A 51 10.23 0.96 -13.09
N ALA A 52 10.47 0.83 -14.40
CA ALA A 52 10.84 -0.44 -15.02
C ALA A 52 12.16 -1.05 -14.50
N ARG A 53 13.02 -0.27 -13.85
CA ARG A 53 14.25 -0.76 -13.18
C ARG A 53 14.02 -1.18 -11.72
N ALA A 54 12.92 -0.75 -11.12
CA ALA A 54 12.60 -0.97 -9.71
C ALA A 54 11.48 -2.00 -9.50
N TYR A 55 10.62 -2.19 -10.50
CA TYR A 55 9.44 -3.04 -10.49
C TYR A 55 9.36 -3.84 -11.80
N PRO A 56 9.31 -5.18 -11.76
CA PRO A 56 9.20 -5.99 -12.97
C PRO A 56 7.81 -5.83 -13.59
N ALA A 57 7.73 -5.63 -14.91
CA ALA A 57 6.46 -5.59 -15.62
C ALA A 57 5.80 -6.98 -15.69
N ASP A 58 6.59 -7.98 -16.08
CA ASP A 58 6.15 -9.38 -16.21
C ASP A 58 6.36 -10.18 -14.92
N ALA A 59 5.52 -11.20 -14.71
CA ALA A 59 5.77 -12.21 -13.69
C ALA A 59 6.95 -13.12 -14.10
N PRO A 60 7.76 -13.62 -13.14
CA PRO A 60 8.75 -14.64 -13.41
C PRO A 60 8.08 -15.91 -13.95
N LYS A 61 8.81 -16.71 -14.76
CA LYS A 61 8.31 -18.04 -15.16
C LYS A 61 8.21 -18.93 -13.92
N PRO A 62 7.04 -19.56 -13.66
CA PRO A 62 6.86 -20.34 -12.45
C PRO A 62 7.75 -21.59 -12.47
N THR A 63 8.44 -21.82 -11.36
CA THR A 63 9.31 -22.98 -11.14
C THR A 63 8.54 -24.17 -10.56
N LYS A 64 7.46 -23.90 -9.84
CA LYS A 64 6.60 -24.87 -9.15
C LYS A 64 5.25 -24.24 -8.81
N THR A 65 4.17 -25.02 -8.79
CA THR A 65 2.87 -24.63 -8.23
C THR A 65 2.79 -24.94 -6.74
N ARG A 66 2.25 -24.01 -5.96
CA ARG A 66 1.87 -24.14 -4.55
C ARG A 66 0.36 -24.17 -4.44
N GLU A 67 -0.18 -25.33 -4.08
CA GLU A 67 -1.61 -25.52 -3.91
C GLU A 67 -2.04 -25.26 -2.47
N PHE A 68 -3.12 -24.51 -2.31
CA PHE A 68 -3.77 -24.24 -1.02
C PHE A 68 -5.27 -24.53 -1.13
N GLU A 69 -5.83 -25.14 -0.09
CA GLU A 69 -7.28 -25.23 0.09
C GLU A 69 -7.71 -24.13 1.06
N LEU A 70 -8.74 -23.38 0.69
CA LEU A 70 -9.23 -22.26 1.48
C LEU A 70 -10.76 -22.27 1.52
N ARG A 71 -11.31 -22.47 2.71
CA ARG A 71 -12.74 -22.63 2.94
C ARG A 71 -13.25 -21.51 3.83
N ALA A 72 -14.13 -20.65 3.30
CA ALA A 72 -14.85 -19.68 4.10
C ALA A 72 -16.08 -20.34 4.71
N ALA A 73 -16.22 -20.32 6.04
CA ALA A 73 -17.38 -20.88 6.73
C ALA A 73 -17.66 -20.15 8.07
N PRO A 74 -18.92 -20.14 8.54
CA PRO A 74 -19.24 -19.75 9.91
C PRO A 74 -18.65 -20.75 10.91
N THR A 75 -18.09 -20.26 12.01
CA THR A 75 -17.54 -21.07 13.10
C THR A 75 -17.49 -20.25 14.39
N THR A 76 -17.21 -20.90 15.51
CA THR A 76 -16.86 -20.22 16.76
C THR A 76 -15.35 -20.33 16.99
N VAL A 77 -14.68 -19.24 17.38
CA VAL A 77 -13.24 -19.22 17.69
C VAL A 77 -12.95 -18.56 19.03
N LYS A 78 -11.76 -18.87 19.58
CA LYS A 78 -11.21 -18.17 20.74
C LYS A 78 -10.53 -16.87 20.31
N GLN A 79 -11.06 -15.75 20.77
CA GLN A 79 -10.68 -14.38 20.42
C GLN A 79 -10.76 -13.50 21.68
N ILE A 80 -10.09 -12.36 21.73
CA ILE A 80 -10.20 -11.32 22.78
C ILE A 80 -10.22 -11.94 24.21
N ASP A 81 -9.04 -12.28 24.73
CA ASP A 81 -8.87 -12.89 26.05
C ASP A 81 -9.56 -14.27 26.23
N GLY A 82 -9.66 -15.05 25.13
CA GLY A 82 -10.18 -16.41 25.15
C GLY A 82 -11.71 -16.53 25.20
N ARG A 83 -12.41 -15.46 24.84
CA ARG A 83 -13.85 -15.44 24.59
C ARG A 83 -14.19 -16.27 23.35
N ASP A 84 -15.30 -16.99 23.41
CA ASP A 84 -15.90 -17.62 22.23
C ASP A 84 -16.66 -16.55 21.42
N LEU A 85 -16.20 -16.29 20.20
CA LEU A 85 -16.86 -15.42 19.24
C LEU A 85 -17.35 -16.21 18.04
N ASP A 86 -18.60 -15.96 17.63
CA ASP A 86 -19.16 -16.46 16.38
C ASP A 86 -18.66 -15.59 15.22
N VAL A 87 -17.81 -16.17 14.39
CA VAL A 87 -17.05 -15.54 13.32
C VAL A 87 -17.35 -16.19 11.97
N TRP A 88 -16.93 -15.54 10.89
CA TRP A 88 -16.71 -16.20 9.62
C TRP A 88 -15.21 -16.30 9.40
N ALA A 89 -14.74 -17.51 9.12
CA ALA A 89 -13.32 -17.82 9.17
C ALA A 89 -12.87 -18.54 7.90
N TYR A 90 -11.64 -18.25 7.47
CA TYR A 90 -10.92 -19.08 6.52
C TYR A 90 -10.29 -20.26 7.26
N ASN A 91 -10.63 -21.48 6.84
CA ASN A 91 -10.15 -22.74 7.42
C ASN A 91 -10.37 -22.86 8.95
N GLY A 92 -11.42 -22.21 9.47
CA GLY A 92 -11.81 -22.32 10.89
C GLY A 92 -11.00 -21.46 11.87
N GLN A 93 -10.14 -20.55 11.39
CA GLN A 93 -9.34 -19.65 12.22
C GLN A 93 -9.49 -18.17 11.82
N VAL A 94 -9.31 -17.29 12.81
CA VAL A 94 -9.21 -15.84 12.63
C VAL A 94 -8.00 -15.34 13.45
N PRO A 95 -7.03 -14.60 12.87
CA PRO A 95 -6.85 -14.34 11.44
C PRO A 95 -6.83 -15.62 10.60
N GLY A 96 -7.24 -15.51 9.33
CA GLY A 96 -7.11 -16.57 8.35
C GLY A 96 -5.64 -17.00 8.15
N PRO A 97 -5.40 -18.10 7.42
CA PRO A 97 -4.07 -18.67 7.29
C PRO A 97 -3.07 -17.69 6.64
N VAL A 98 -1.82 -17.77 7.08
CA VAL A 98 -0.68 -17.14 6.39
C VAL A 98 -0.23 -18.08 5.28
N LEU A 99 -0.61 -17.78 4.04
CA LEU A 99 -0.16 -18.49 2.86
C LEU A 99 1.27 -18.03 2.54
N ARG A 100 2.23 -18.96 2.50
CA ARG A 100 3.64 -18.69 2.17
C ARG A 100 4.02 -19.36 0.85
N VAL A 101 4.52 -18.56 -0.08
CA VAL A 101 5.11 -19.01 -1.36
C VAL A 101 6.41 -18.28 -1.61
N LYS A 102 7.31 -18.84 -2.41
CA LYS A 102 8.52 -18.11 -2.84
C LYS A 102 8.24 -17.31 -4.11
N LEU A 103 8.93 -16.19 -4.29
CA LEU A 103 8.94 -15.47 -5.56
C LEU A 103 9.39 -16.41 -6.70
N GLY A 104 8.60 -16.50 -7.76
CA GLY A 104 8.82 -17.49 -8.83
C GLY A 104 8.14 -18.85 -8.62
N GLU A 105 7.30 -19.01 -7.59
CA GLU A 105 6.30 -20.08 -7.50
C GLU A 105 4.93 -19.56 -7.95
N GLU A 106 4.13 -20.42 -8.60
CA GLU A 106 2.73 -20.15 -8.92
C GLU A 106 1.86 -20.43 -7.68
N VAL A 107 0.95 -19.51 -7.36
CA VAL A 107 -0.11 -19.71 -6.37
C VAL A 107 -1.30 -20.37 -7.06
N LEU A 108 -1.79 -21.47 -6.50
CA LEU A 108 -3.11 -22.03 -6.79
C LEU A 108 -3.92 -22.13 -5.50
N VAL A 109 -4.99 -21.36 -5.37
CA VAL A 109 -5.92 -21.47 -4.24
C VAL A 109 -7.25 -22.02 -4.72
N ARG A 110 -7.59 -23.22 -4.23
CA ARG A 110 -8.90 -23.86 -4.41
C ARG A 110 -9.81 -23.33 -3.31
N PHE A 111 -10.63 -22.35 -3.67
CA PHE A 111 -11.53 -21.70 -2.74
C PHE A 111 -12.89 -22.43 -2.67
N LYS A 112 -13.48 -22.48 -1.48
CA LYS A 112 -14.83 -23.00 -1.22
C LYS A 112 -15.62 -22.00 -0.38
N ASN A 113 -16.77 -21.57 -0.90
CA ASN A 113 -17.73 -20.79 -0.12
C ASN A 113 -18.73 -21.72 0.58
N ASP A 114 -18.69 -21.79 1.91
CA ASP A 114 -19.72 -22.40 2.74
C ASP A 114 -20.32 -21.37 3.74
N LEU A 115 -20.28 -20.08 3.38
CA LEU A 115 -21.00 -18.99 4.04
C LEU A 115 -22.50 -19.01 3.63
N PRO A 116 -23.38 -18.34 4.40
CA PRO A 116 -24.78 -18.18 4.01
C PRO A 116 -25.01 -17.13 2.90
N GLN A 117 -23.96 -16.55 2.32
CA GLN A 117 -24.03 -15.50 1.29
C GLN A 117 -22.89 -15.61 0.28
N ALA A 118 -23.03 -14.94 -0.87
CA ALA A 118 -22.00 -14.86 -1.89
C ALA A 118 -20.72 -14.16 -1.38
N THR A 119 -19.57 -14.51 -1.97
CA THR A 119 -18.28 -13.92 -1.59
C THR A 119 -17.26 -14.01 -2.72
N THR A 120 -16.08 -13.45 -2.51
CA THR A 120 -14.91 -13.54 -3.40
C THR A 120 -13.64 -13.53 -2.57
N ILE A 121 -12.48 -13.63 -3.22
CA ILE A 121 -11.19 -13.27 -2.62
C ILE A 121 -10.50 -12.25 -3.53
N HIS A 122 -10.35 -11.03 -3.02
CA HIS A 122 -9.43 -10.04 -3.55
C HIS A 122 -8.04 -10.23 -2.92
N TRP A 123 -7.01 -10.07 -3.74
CA TRP A 123 -5.60 -10.27 -3.39
C TRP A 123 -4.92 -8.91 -3.19
N HIS A 124 -5.23 -8.27 -2.07
CA HIS A 124 -4.87 -6.89 -1.81
C HIS A 124 -3.37 -6.62 -1.89
N GLY A 125 -3.03 -5.71 -2.82
CA GLY A 125 -1.66 -5.31 -3.16
C GLY A 125 -0.92 -6.27 -4.10
N VAL A 126 -1.50 -7.42 -4.46
CA VAL A 126 -0.87 -8.38 -5.35
C VAL A 126 -1.18 -8.00 -6.80
N ARG A 127 -0.13 -7.89 -7.62
CA ARG A 127 -0.27 -7.69 -9.08
C ARG A 127 -0.65 -8.99 -9.80
N VAL A 128 -1.88 -9.43 -9.58
CA VAL A 128 -2.50 -10.60 -10.21
C VAL A 128 -2.93 -10.30 -11.65
N PRO A 129 -3.16 -11.31 -12.52
CA PRO A 129 -3.94 -11.12 -13.74
C PRO A 129 -5.32 -10.59 -13.40
N ASN A 130 -5.86 -9.66 -14.19
CA ASN A 130 -7.11 -8.94 -13.85
C ASN A 130 -8.28 -9.88 -13.48
N ALA A 131 -8.49 -10.98 -14.22
CA ALA A 131 -9.52 -12.00 -13.95
C ALA A 131 -9.35 -12.80 -12.63
N MET A 132 -8.31 -12.54 -11.84
CA MET A 132 -8.03 -13.15 -10.54
C MET A 132 -8.17 -12.14 -9.38
N ASP A 133 -8.58 -10.91 -9.66
CA ASP A 133 -8.60 -9.79 -8.70
C ASP A 133 -9.76 -9.84 -7.69
N GLY A 134 -10.76 -10.70 -7.88
CA GLY A 134 -11.77 -10.96 -6.84
C GLY A 134 -12.96 -10.00 -6.81
N VAL A 135 -13.27 -9.28 -7.90
CA VAL A 135 -14.28 -8.21 -7.90
C VAL A 135 -15.55 -8.66 -8.67
N PRO A 136 -16.69 -8.88 -7.98
CA PRO A 136 -17.96 -9.25 -8.59
C PRO A 136 -18.43 -8.29 -9.68
N GLY A 137 -18.76 -8.82 -10.86
CA GLY A 137 -19.30 -8.06 -11.99
C GLY A 137 -18.28 -7.23 -12.76
N VAL A 138 -17.01 -7.19 -12.32
CA VAL A 138 -15.91 -6.46 -12.96
C VAL A 138 -14.85 -7.43 -13.48
N THR A 139 -14.31 -8.28 -12.59
CA THR A 139 -13.22 -9.21 -12.94
C THR A 139 -13.61 -10.68 -12.84
N GLN A 140 -14.66 -11.00 -12.08
CA GLN A 140 -15.28 -12.33 -12.01
C GLN A 140 -16.74 -12.22 -11.56
N ASP A 141 -17.49 -13.32 -11.63
CA ASP A 141 -18.77 -13.44 -10.92
C ASP A 141 -18.54 -13.62 -9.41
N ALA A 142 -19.55 -13.31 -8.60
CA ALA A 142 -19.55 -13.65 -7.18
C ALA A 142 -19.65 -15.18 -6.99
N ILE A 143 -19.04 -15.70 -5.94
CA ILE A 143 -18.99 -17.15 -5.66
C ILE A 143 -20.13 -17.45 -4.69
N GLU A 144 -21.18 -18.12 -5.16
CA GLU A 144 -22.41 -18.33 -4.38
C GLU A 144 -22.23 -19.35 -3.24
N PRO A 145 -23.13 -19.39 -2.25
CA PRO A 145 -23.13 -20.41 -1.19
C PRO A 145 -23.09 -21.84 -1.74
N GLY A 146 -22.07 -22.59 -1.35
CA GLY A 146 -21.83 -23.96 -1.83
C GLY A 146 -21.03 -24.04 -3.13
N GLU A 147 -20.57 -22.92 -3.71
CA GLU A 147 -19.72 -22.90 -4.90
C GLU A 147 -18.22 -22.83 -4.57
N SER A 148 -17.39 -22.94 -5.61
CA SER A 148 -15.93 -22.96 -5.55
C SER A 148 -15.33 -22.20 -6.73
N PHE A 149 -14.13 -21.66 -6.52
CA PHE A 149 -13.35 -20.96 -7.54
C PHE A 149 -11.86 -21.32 -7.41
N GLU A 150 -11.11 -21.29 -8.51
CA GLU A 150 -9.66 -21.50 -8.51
C GLU A 150 -8.92 -20.20 -8.84
N TYR A 151 -8.31 -19.59 -7.82
CA TYR A 151 -7.41 -18.46 -8.01
C TYR A 151 -6.04 -18.98 -8.43
N ARG A 152 -5.54 -18.56 -9.60
CA ARG A 152 -4.26 -18.99 -10.16
C ARG A 152 -3.46 -17.82 -10.70
N PHE A 153 -2.30 -17.56 -10.11
CA PHE A 153 -1.40 -16.46 -10.52
C PHE A 153 0.05 -16.71 -10.10
N VAL A 154 0.97 -15.97 -10.70
CA VAL A 154 2.38 -15.94 -10.29
C VAL A 154 2.67 -14.53 -9.75
N PRO A 155 3.02 -14.37 -8.45
CA PRO A 155 3.38 -13.07 -7.91
C PRO A 155 4.60 -12.47 -8.63
N LYS A 156 4.52 -11.17 -8.94
CA LYS A 156 5.62 -10.42 -9.56
C LYS A 156 6.65 -9.91 -8.55
N ASP A 157 6.23 -9.78 -7.29
CA ASP A 157 6.96 -9.08 -6.23
C ASP A 157 7.02 -9.94 -4.96
N ALA A 158 8.15 -9.92 -4.25
CA ALA A 158 8.27 -10.46 -2.89
C ALA A 158 7.78 -9.41 -1.88
N GLY A 159 7.02 -9.82 -0.86
CA GLY A 159 6.35 -8.87 0.04
C GLY A 159 5.34 -9.48 1.00
N THR A 160 4.80 -8.62 1.86
CA THR A 160 3.65 -8.89 2.73
C THR A 160 2.37 -8.35 2.09
N PHE A 161 1.55 -9.26 1.58
CA PHE A 161 0.24 -9.01 1.02
C PHE A 161 -0.83 -9.66 1.87
N TRP A 162 -2.09 -9.44 1.54
CA TRP A 162 -3.20 -10.04 2.27
C TRP A 162 -4.38 -10.29 1.33
N PHE A 163 -5.39 -10.98 1.83
CA PHE A 163 -6.56 -11.34 1.04
C PHE A 163 -7.83 -11.28 1.87
N HIS A 164 -8.90 -10.76 1.27
CA HIS A 164 -10.21 -10.55 1.89
C HIS A 164 -11.31 -10.50 0.81
N PRO A 165 -12.59 -10.65 1.15
CA PRO A 165 -13.68 -10.50 0.18
C PRO A 165 -13.79 -9.09 -0.39
N HIS A 166 -14.32 -9.00 -1.62
CA HIS A 166 -14.76 -7.76 -2.28
C HIS A 166 -16.28 -7.76 -2.50
N HIS A 167 -17.03 -8.34 -1.56
CA HIS A 167 -18.49 -8.39 -1.59
C HIS A 167 -19.05 -8.24 -0.18
N GLN A 168 -19.93 -7.26 0.06
CA GLN A 168 -20.52 -6.97 1.39
C GLN A 168 -19.44 -6.84 2.48
N THR A 169 -18.35 -6.14 2.14
CA THR A 169 -17.06 -6.22 2.84
C THR A 169 -17.11 -5.81 4.32
N PRO A 170 -17.93 -4.83 4.77
CA PRO A 170 -18.01 -4.48 6.18
C PRO A 170 -18.44 -5.63 7.08
N GLU A 171 -19.33 -6.52 6.58
CA GLU A 171 -19.75 -7.71 7.32
C GLU A 171 -18.73 -8.84 7.20
N GLN A 172 -18.25 -9.14 6.00
CA GLN A 172 -17.36 -10.28 5.80
C GLN A 172 -16.03 -10.11 6.55
N VAL A 173 -15.38 -8.95 6.39
CA VAL A 173 -14.13 -8.62 7.07
C VAL A 173 -14.37 -8.41 8.56
N GLY A 174 -15.41 -7.67 8.94
CA GLY A 174 -15.80 -7.43 10.34
C GLY A 174 -16.27 -8.67 11.12
N ARG A 175 -16.39 -9.83 10.45
CA ARG A 175 -16.59 -11.16 11.04
C ARG A 175 -15.33 -12.03 11.07
N GLY A 176 -14.22 -11.61 10.46
CA GLY A 176 -12.93 -12.32 10.46
C GLY A 176 -12.46 -12.90 9.12
N LEU A 177 -13.13 -12.61 7.99
CA LEU A 177 -12.70 -13.10 6.66
C LEU A 177 -11.56 -12.26 6.08
N TYR A 178 -10.37 -12.42 6.65
CA TYR A 178 -9.11 -11.93 6.10
C TYR A 178 -8.00 -12.93 6.37
N GLY A 179 -6.98 -12.98 5.51
CA GLY A 179 -5.77 -13.78 5.71
C GLY A 179 -4.56 -13.13 5.03
N VAL A 180 -3.38 -13.70 5.20
CA VAL A 180 -2.11 -13.07 4.76
C VAL A 180 -1.48 -13.89 3.64
N LEU A 181 -1.00 -13.23 2.59
CA LEU A 181 -0.12 -13.84 1.58
C LEU A 181 1.29 -13.27 1.74
N VAL A 182 2.22 -14.09 2.22
CA VAL A 182 3.65 -13.75 2.22
C VAL A 182 4.29 -14.36 0.98
N VAL A 183 4.77 -13.50 0.09
CA VAL A 183 5.66 -13.89 -1.00
C VAL A 183 7.08 -13.70 -0.50
N GLU A 184 7.75 -14.81 -0.20
CA GLU A 184 9.11 -14.82 0.30
C GLU A 184 10.10 -14.40 -0.79
N ASP A 185 11.14 -13.67 -0.39
CA ASP A 185 12.31 -13.40 -1.21
C ASP A 185 12.88 -14.71 -1.80
N ALA A 186 13.44 -14.65 -3.01
CA ALA A 186 13.99 -15.83 -3.67
C ALA A 186 15.08 -16.52 -2.82
N GLU A 187 15.91 -15.71 -2.16
CA GLU A 187 16.91 -16.14 -1.20
C GLU A 187 16.48 -15.80 0.24
N PRO A 188 16.60 -16.73 1.21
CA PRO A 188 16.26 -16.46 2.60
C PRO A 188 17.10 -15.33 3.21
N LEU A 189 16.43 -14.36 3.83
CA LEU A 189 17.09 -13.30 4.59
C LEU A 189 17.56 -13.82 5.96
N GLY A 190 18.70 -13.33 6.45
CA GLY A 190 19.36 -13.82 7.67
C GLY A 190 18.69 -13.48 9.01
N TYR A 191 17.39 -13.17 9.04
CA TYR A 191 16.67 -12.89 10.27
C TYR A 191 16.60 -14.13 11.18
N THR A 192 16.67 -13.92 12.50
CA THR A 192 16.44 -15.01 13.48
C THR A 192 14.97 -15.44 13.52
N ARG A 193 14.06 -14.52 13.19
CA ARG A 193 12.61 -14.78 13.11
C ARG A 193 11.95 -13.87 12.07
N ASP A 194 10.97 -14.41 11.35
CA ASP A 194 10.09 -13.71 10.42
C ASP A 194 8.65 -13.92 10.92
N GLU A 195 8.07 -12.88 11.50
CA GLU A 195 6.85 -12.96 12.32
C GLU A 195 5.73 -12.11 11.71
N MET A 196 4.49 -12.60 11.78
CA MET A 196 3.31 -11.93 11.24
C MET A 196 2.36 -11.50 12.36
N TRP A 197 2.11 -10.20 12.47
CA TRP A 197 1.15 -9.58 13.40
C TRP A 197 0.07 -8.83 12.63
N VAL A 198 -1.14 -9.38 12.64
CA VAL A 198 -2.35 -8.77 12.08
C VAL A 198 -3.02 -7.95 13.18
N LEU A 199 -3.18 -6.66 12.94
CA LEU A 199 -3.93 -5.71 13.75
C LEU A 199 -5.39 -5.69 13.27
N ASP A 200 -6.33 -5.73 14.20
CA ASP A 200 -7.77 -5.65 13.94
C ASP A 200 -8.50 -5.12 15.19
N ASP A 201 -9.75 -4.65 15.06
CA ASP A 201 -10.55 -4.17 16.18
C ASP A 201 -12.03 -4.58 16.18
N TRP A 202 -12.47 -5.10 17.32
CA TRP A 202 -13.76 -5.76 17.44
C TRP A 202 -14.81 -4.85 18.11
N LYS A 203 -15.93 -4.66 17.41
CA LYS A 203 -17.12 -3.95 17.90
C LYS A 203 -18.12 -4.97 18.42
N LEU A 204 -18.10 -5.21 19.73
CA LEU A 204 -18.97 -6.18 20.39
C LEU A 204 -20.31 -5.58 20.84
N GLY A 205 -21.35 -6.40 20.80
CA GLY A 205 -22.68 -6.15 21.36
C GLY A 205 -22.72 -6.29 22.89
N ARG A 206 -23.93 -6.14 23.47
CA ARG A 206 -24.16 -6.26 24.93
C ARG A 206 -24.08 -7.69 25.46
N ASP A 207 -24.34 -8.65 24.59
CA ASP A 207 -24.12 -10.09 24.77
C ASP A 207 -22.63 -10.47 24.71
N GLY A 208 -21.78 -9.56 24.20
CA GLY A 208 -20.36 -9.80 23.98
C GLY A 208 -20.06 -10.63 22.72
N GLN A 209 -21.02 -10.78 21.80
CA GLN A 209 -20.77 -11.24 20.43
C GLN A 209 -20.50 -10.05 19.50
N ILE A 210 -20.12 -10.29 18.25
CA ILE A 210 -19.90 -9.22 17.26
C ILE A 210 -21.21 -8.46 17.03
N ASP A 211 -21.19 -7.13 17.09
CA ASP A 211 -22.36 -6.28 16.83
C ASP A 211 -22.80 -6.46 15.36
N PRO A 212 -23.98 -7.06 15.07
CA PRO A 212 -24.38 -7.47 13.73
C PRO A 212 -24.73 -6.30 12.80
N ARG A 213 -24.63 -5.06 13.28
CA ARG A 213 -24.88 -3.84 12.50
C ARG A 213 -23.58 -3.37 11.86
N PHE A 214 -23.15 -4.06 10.82
CA PHE A 214 -21.85 -3.81 10.17
C PHE A 214 -21.76 -2.43 9.50
N VAL A 215 -22.86 -1.93 8.95
CA VAL A 215 -22.98 -0.53 8.53
C VAL A 215 -24.05 0.16 9.39
N THR A 216 -23.73 1.35 9.91
CA THR A 216 -24.72 2.23 10.55
C THR A 216 -24.50 3.68 10.13
N ARG A 217 -25.54 4.51 10.27
CA ARG A 217 -25.41 5.96 10.11
C ARG A 217 -24.33 6.56 11.02
N HIS A 218 -24.08 6.00 12.21
CA HIS A 218 -23.01 6.48 13.07
C HIS A 218 -21.63 6.26 12.43
N ASP A 219 -21.39 5.05 11.93
CA ASP A 219 -20.11 4.65 11.34
C ASP A 219 -19.87 5.44 10.04
N LEU A 220 -20.88 5.57 9.18
CA LEU A 220 -20.84 6.45 7.98
C LEU A 220 -20.75 7.95 8.29
N SER A 221 -21.14 8.40 9.48
CA SER A 221 -20.94 9.79 9.89
C SER A 221 -19.54 10.06 10.41
N HIS A 222 -18.71 9.02 10.58
CA HIS A 222 -17.40 9.04 11.23
C HIS A 222 -16.32 8.48 10.30
N ASP A 223 -15.24 7.97 10.88
CA ASP A 223 -14.06 7.49 10.18
C ASP A 223 -14.13 5.94 10.11
N GLY A 224 -15.32 5.40 9.76
CA GLY A 224 -15.63 3.96 9.73
C GLY A 224 -16.16 3.34 11.02
N ARG A 225 -16.34 2.01 11.00
CA ARG A 225 -16.72 1.17 12.15
C ARG A 225 -15.49 0.91 13.02
N TRP A 226 -15.44 1.58 14.17
CA TRP A 226 -14.38 1.37 15.16
C TRP A 226 -14.92 0.52 16.31
N GLY A 227 -14.30 -0.65 16.52
CA GLY A 227 -14.42 -1.46 17.70
C GLY A 227 -13.76 -0.85 18.94
N ARG A 228 -14.04 -1.42 20.11
CA ARG A 228 -13.34 -1.08 21.36
C ARG A 228 -12.14 -1.99 21.56
N ASP A 229 -12.32 -3.26 21.25
CA ASP A 229 -11.44 -4.33 21.64
C ASP A 229 -10.43 -4.57 20.51
N ILE A 230 -9.33 -3.83 20.54
CA ILE A 230 -8.22 -3.93 19.59
C ILE A 230 -7.45 -5.23 19.86
N THR A 231 -6.99 -5.91 18.81
CA THR A 231 -6.24 -7.17 18.92
C THR A 231 -5.02 -7.22 18.01
N VAL A 232 -4.05 -8.07 18.39
CA VAL A 232 -2.93 -8.49 17.54
C VAL A 232 -2.97 -10.01 17.44
N ASN A 233 -3.21 -10.55 16.24
CA ASN A 233 -3.52 -11.97 16.01
C ASN A 233 -4.64 -12.50 16.93
N GLY A 234 -5.64 -11.66 17.24
CA GLY A 234 -6.78 -12.00 18.11
C GLY A 234 -6.55 -11.90 19.62
N GLU A 235 -5.34 -11.56 20.06
CA GLU A 235 -5.03 -11.27 21.47
C GLU A 235 -5.13 -9.77 21.75
N SER A 236 -5.85 -9.35 22.80
CA SER A 236 -5.97 -7.94 23.21
C SER A 236 -4.65 -7.37 23.76
N HIS A 237 -3.81 -8.24 24.33
CA HIS A 237 -2.51 -7.93 24.91
C HIS A 237 -1.48 -8.99 24.52
N LYS A 238 -1.16 -9.08 23.22
CA LYS A 238 -0.22 -10.08 22.70
C LYS A 238 1.14 -9.99 23.39
N VAL A 239 1.65 -11.11 23.89
CA VAL A 239 3.03 -11.20 24.42
C VAL A 239 3.84 -12.17 23.57
N MET A 240 4.99 -11.72 23.05
CA MET A 240 5.95 -12.58 22.36
C MET A 240 7.27 -12.62 23.14
N GLU A 241 7.73 -13.82 23.48
CA GLU A 241 9.06 -14.00 24.07
C GLU A 241 10.14 -14.02 22.98
N VAL A 242 11.18 -13.21 23.21
CA VAL A 242 12.33 -12.99 22.33
C VAL A 242 13.62 -13.11 23.13
N ARG A 243 14.71 -13.55 22.50
CA ARG A 243 16.01 -13.69 23.18
C ARG A 243 16.89 -12.44 22.99
N PRO A 244 17.79 -12.13 23.94
CA PRO A 244 18.77 -11.06 23.76
C PRO A 244 19.61 -11.31 22.50
N GLY A 245 19.74 -10.31 21.64
CA GLY A 245 20.48 -10.41 20.38
C GLY A 245 19.70 -10.95 19.18
N GLU A 246 18.44 -11.39 19.30
CA GLU A 246 17.64 -11.78 18.13
C GLU A 246 17.41 -10.59 17.19
N ARG A 247 17.39 -10.85 15.88
CA ARG A 247 16.97 -9.87 14.87
C ARG A 247 15.74 -10.39 14.14
N LEU A 248 14.69 -9.58 14.11
CA LEU A 248 13.35 -9.95 13.69
C LEU A 248 12.97 -9.16 12.43
N ARG A 249 12.31 -9.82 11.48
CA ARG A 249 11.45 -9.17 10.49
C ARG A 249 10.02 -9.29 11.00
N LEU A 250 9.48 -8.19 11.51
CA LEU A 250 8.10 -8.12 11.99
C LEU A 250 7.22 -7.56 10.86
N ARG A 251 6.37 -8.41 10.30
CA ARG A 251 5.37 -8.08 9.29
C ARG A 251 4.09 -7.65 10.00
N LEU A 252 3.63 -6.44 9.71
CA LEU A 252 2.43 -5.82 10.27
C LEU A 252 1.39 -5.67 9.16
N LEU A 253 0.15 -6.04 9.46
CA LEU A 253 -1.02 -5.77 8.62
C LEU A 253 -2.06 -5.05 9.46
N ASP A 254 -2.68 -4.00 8.91
CA ASP A 254 -3.93 -3.47 9.42
C ASP A 254 -5.10 -4.06 8.62
N ALA A 255 -5.80 -5.03 9.22
CA ALA A 255 -6.96 -5.69 8.64
C ALA A 255 -8.30 -5.08 9.09
N SER A 256 -8.26 -4.00 9.88
CA SER A 256 -9.44 -3.40 10.51
C SER A 256 -10.39 -2.79 9.46
N ASN A 257 -11.71 -2.84 9.69
CA ASN A 257 -12.70 -2.21 8.78
C ASN A 257 -12.45 -0.71 8.53
N GLY A 258 -11.99 0.02 9.54
CA GLY A 258 -11.85 1.49 9.47
C GLY A 258 -10.85 2.13 10.43
N ARG A 259 -10.26 1.37 11.36
CA ARG A 259 -9.31 1.91 12.35
C ARG A 259 -7.99 2.29 11.72
N VAL A 260 -7.42 3.42 12.14
CA VAL A 260 -6.05 3.83 11.82
C VAL A 260 -5.17 3.71 13.07
N TYR A 261 -3.93 3.27 12.90
CA TYR A 261 -2.90 3.17 13.92
C TYR A 261 -1.75 4.13 13.64
N GLN A 262 -1.05 4.56 14.70
CA GLN A 262 0.21 5.28 14.60
C GLN A 262 1.22 4.57 15.48
N LEU A 263 2.13 3.84 14.84
CA LEU A 263 2.91 2.80 15.52
C LEU A 263 4.26 3.33 16.01
N ARG A 264 4.71 2.82 17.15
CA ARG A 264 6.10 2.89 17.61
C ARG A 264 6.40 1.76 18.58
N PHE A 265 7.67 1.41 18.72
CA PHE A 265 8.12 0.68 19.91
C PHE A 265 8.57 1.65 21.00
N ASP A 266 8.28 1.32 22.25
CA ASP A 266 8.88 1.99 23.41
C ASP A 266 10.23 1.34 23.72
N GLY A 267 11.32 2.11 23.63
CA GLY A 267 12.67 1.66 23.96
C GLY A 267 13.41 0.79 22.93
N LEU A 268 12.85 0.56 21.72
CA LEU A 268 13.55 -0.07 20.59
C LEU A 268 13.64 0.86 19.39
N ASP A 269 14.79 0.83 18.71
CA ASP A 269 14.90 1.39 17.36
C ASP A 269 14.37 0.36 16.36
N ALA A 270 13.28 0.72 15.68
CA ALA A 270 12.54 -0.14 14.76
C ALA A 270 12.47 0.54 13.39
N LYS A 271 12.96 -0.15 12.35
CA LYS A 271 13.05 0.41 10.99
C LYS A 271 12.06 -0.26 10.05
N VAL A 272 11.17 0.52 9.45
CA VAL A 272 10.36 0.07 8.31
C VAL A 272 11.30 -0.17 7.12
N ILE A 273 11.29 -1.40 6.61
CA ILE A 273 12.07 -1.86 5.45
C ILE A 273 11.20 -2.04 4.21
N ALA A 274 9.90 -2.35 4.37
CA ALA A 274 8.91 -2.40 3.28
C ALA A 274 7.58 -1.78 3.71
N THR A 275 6.84 -1.20 2.75
CA THR A 275 5.47 -0.70 2.91
C THR A 275 4.58 -1.31 1.85
N ASP A 276 3.37 -1.75 2.22
CA ASP A 276 2.38 -2.32 1.31
C ASP A 276 2.97 -3.44 0.41
N GLY A 277 3.82 -4.28 1.00
CA GLY A 277 4.52 -5.36 0.32
C GLY A 277 5.80 -4.97 -0.41
N MET A 278 6.08 -3.68 -0.64
CA MET A 278 7.20 -3.23 -1.46
C MET A 278 8.35 -2.66 -0.63
N TYR A 279 9.59 -3.07 -0.93
CA TYR A 279 10.78 -2.56 -0.23
C TYR A 279 10.94 -1.03 -0.39
N THR A 280 11.21 -0.38 0.73
CA THR A 280 11.62 1.03 0.81
C THR A 280 12.93 1.26 0.06
N GLY A 281 13.16 2.47 -0.45
CA GLY A 281 14.44 2.86 -1.06
C GLY A 281 15.56 3.13 -0.06
N LYS A 282 15.22 3.22 1.23
CA LYS A 282 16.10 3.28 2.41
C LYS A 282 15.26 2.96 3.65
N PRO A 283 15.78 2.24 4.66
CA PRO A 283 15.03 1.99 5.88
C PRO A 283 14.57 3.28 6.57
N VAL A 284 13.30 3.34 6.96
CA VAL A 284 12.66 4.54 7.57
C VAL A 284 12.36 4.25 9.03
N THR A 285 12.33 5.25 9.92
CA THR A 285 11.87 5.02 11.30
C THR A 285 10.38 4.63 11.33
N LEU A 286 10.02 3.64 12.16
CA LEU A 286 8.63 3.31 12.45
C LEU A 286 7.93 4.45 13.20
N LEU A 287 8.66 5.19 14.03
CA LEU A 287 8.09 6.23 14.90
C LEU A 287 7.28 7.26 14.10
N GLY A 288 5.97 7.29 14.39
CA GLY A 288 5.04 8.26 13.80
C GLY A 288 4.43 7.83 12.47
N GLN A 289 4.82 6.68 11.90
CA GLN A 289 4.18 6.12 10.72
C GLN A 289 2.72 5.80 11.00
N LYS A 290 1.82 6.31 10.16
CA LYS A 290 0.40 5.97 10.17
C LYS A 290 0.19 4.72 9.32
N THR A 291 -0.50 3.74 9.88
CA THR A 291 -0.95 2.52 9.20
C THR A 291 -2.47 2.59 9.19
N ALA A 292 -3.08 2.62 8.02
CA ALA A 292 -4.52 2.67 7.84
C ALA A 292 -5.04 1.32 7.29
N PRO A 293 -6.37 1.09 7.26
CA PRO A 293 -6.95 -0.14 6.75
C PRO A 293 -6.35 -0.57 5.42
N GLY A 294 -5.85 -1.81 5.37
CA GLY A 294 -5.18 -2.39 4.22
C GLY A 294 -3.68 -2.11 4.09
N ASN A 295 -3.10 -1.17 4.85
CA ASN A 295 -1.65 -0.96 4.82
C ASN A 295 -0.89 -2.13 5.48
N ARG A 296 0.33 -2.37 4.96
CA ARG A 296 1.29 -3.31 5.56
C ARG A 296 2.63 -2.64 5.81
N LEU A 297 3.34 -3.05 6.86
CA LEU A 297 4.70 -2.63 7.14
C LEU A 297 5.56 -3.83 7.49
N ASP A 298 6.72 -3.99 6.85
CA ASP A 298 7.76 -4.90 7.35
C ASP A 298 8.77 -4.09 8.14
N VAL A 299 9.09 -4.54 9.35
CA VAL A 299 9.93 -3.82 10.31
C VAL A 299 11.12 -4.66 10.73
N ASP A 300 12.33 -4.14 10.52
CA ASP A 300 13.58 -4.68 11.07
C ASP A 300 13.75 -4.22 12.52
N ILE A 301 13.91 -5.19 13.43
CA ILE A 301 14.05 -4.96 14.86
C ILE A 301 15.20 -5.83 15.38
N THR A 302 16.17 -5.23 16.07
CA THR A 302 17.22 -5.96 16.78
C THR A 302 17.02 -5.84 18.29
N ILE A 303 16.92 -6.97 18.98
CA ILE A 303 16.80 -7.03 20.44
C ILE A 303 18.20 -6.82 21.06
N PRO A 304 18.42 -5.82 21.94
CA PRO A 304 19.75 -5.58 22.52
C PRO A 304 20.25 -6.78 23.35
N LYS A 305 21.54 -7.08 23.27
CA LYS A 305 22.15 -8.22 24.00
C LYS A 305 22.13 -8.04 25.52
N ASP A 306 22.06 -6.80 26.02
CA ASP A 306 21.93 -6.45 27.43
C ASP A 306 20.46 -6.32 27.89
N ALA A 307 19.49 -6.68 27.04
CA ALA A 307 18.06 -6.49 27.33
C ALA A 307 17.42 -7.63 28.12
N ALA A 308 18.15 -8.62 28.63
CA ALA A 308 17.60 -9.73 29.40
C ALA A 308 16.72 -9.22 30.58
N GLY A 309 15.48 -9.70 30.66
CA GLY A 309 14.50 -9.27 31.66
C GLY A 309 13.81 -7.92 31.37
N LYS A 310 14.20 -7.19 30.32
CA LYS A 310 13.48 -6.00 29.85
C LYS A 310 12.25 -6.41 29.04
N SER A 311 11.37 -5.45 28.75
CA SER A 311 10.23 -5.62 27.85
C SER A 311 10.04 -4.35 27.03
N PHE A 312 9.56 -4.51 25.80
CA PHE A 312 9.38 -3.43 24.84
C PHE A 312 7.95 -3.49 24.27
N ALA A 313 7.19 -2.42 24.43
CA ALA A 313 5.80 -2.36 23.99
C ALA A 313 5.68 -1.82 22.56
N LEU A 314 4.88 -2.47 21.72
CA LEU A 314 4.32 -1.85 20.52
C LEU A 314 3.13 -0.98 20.94
N MET A 315 3.25 0.32 20.67
CA MET A 315 2.28 1.34 21.02
C MET A 315 1.48 1.79 19.80
N ASN A 316 0.20 2.11 20.00
CA ASN A 316 -0.60 2.92 19.09
C ASN A 316 -0.88 4.29 19.72
N ASP A 317 -0.34 5.34 19.11
CA ASP A 317 -0.50 6.74 19.54
C ASP A 317 -1.60 7.51 18.76
N PHE A 318 -2.29 6.90 17.79
CA PHE A 318 -3.30 7.60 16.97
C PHE A 318 -4.56 7.99 17.77
N GLY A 319 -4.84 7.27 18.85
CA GLY A 319 -5.96 7.53 19.73
C GLY A 319 -5.77 8.76 20.61
N ARG A 320 -6.82 9.13 21.36
CA ARG A 320 -6.74 10.23 22.36
C ARG A 320 -5.73 9.97 23.49
N GLN A 321 -5.34 8.71 23.67
CA GLN A 321 -4.36 8.24 24.64
C GLN A 321 -3.56 7.12 23.97
N PRO A 322 -2.24 7.00 24.22
CA PRO A 322 -1.46 5.86 23.79
C PRO A 322 -2.02 4.54 24.33
N THR A 323 -2.03 3.50 23.49
CA THR A 323 -2.49 2.16 23.84
C THR A 323 -1.40 1.13 23.54
N VAL A 324 -1.23 0.13 24.41
CA VAL A 324 -0.30 -0.99 24.18
C VAL A 324 -1.04 -2.03 23.33
N LEU A 325 -0.48 -2.38 22.18
CA LEU A 325 -0.99 -3.43 21.30
C LEU A 325 -0.38 -4.79 21.63
N ALA A 326 0.94 -4.81 21.82
CA ALA A 326 1.70 -6.03 22.05
C ALA A 326 2.98 -5.74 22.85
N THR A 327 3.55 -6.77 23.48
CA THR A 327 4.79 -6.68 24.25
C THR A 327 5.80 -7.73 23.80
N LEU A 328 7.01 -7.28 23.45
CA LEU A 328 8.18 -8.14 23.32
C LEU A 328 8.82 -8.30 24.70
N LYS A 329 8.81 -9.53 25.24
CA LYS A 329 9.39 -9.86 26.55
C LYS A 329 10.74 -10.54 26.34
N VAL A 330 11.83 -9.97 26.85
CA VAL A 330 13.17 -10.48 26.61
C VAL A 330 13.55 -11.53 27.65
N ALA A 331 13.69 -12.79 27.23
CA ALA A 331 13.97 -13.93 28.11
C ALA A 331 14.85 -14.99 27.42
N GLY A 332 15.44 -15.87 28.22
CA GLY A 332 16.32 -16.95 27.74
C GLY A 332 17.75 -16.51 27.41
N GLU A 333 18.54 -17.46 26.94
CA GLU A 333 19.97 -17.26 26.63
C GLU A 333 20.19 -16.33 25.43
N PRO A 334 21.19 -15.43 25.47
CA PRO A 334 21.55 -14.58 24.33
C PRO A 334 21.95 -15.40 23.09
N VAL A 335 21.64 -14.85 21.91
CA VAL A 335 22.07 -15.42 20.62
C VAL A 335 23.11 -14.55 19.93
N GLU A 336 23.77 -15.13 18.92
CA GLU A 336 24.52 -14.35 17.94
C GLU A 336 23.55 -13.49 17.12
N THR A 337 23.85 -12.20 17.00
CA THR A 337 22.99 -11.24 16.30
C THR A 337 23.34 -11.23 14.82
N PRO A 338 22.40 -11.52 13.91
CA PRO A 338 22.67 -11.54 12.48
C PRO A 338 23.14 -10.19 11.93
N THR A 339 24.33 -10.17 11.34
CA THR A 339 24.94 -9.00 10.70
C THR A 339 24.73 -9.03 9.18
N PHE A 340 23.78 -8.24 8.69
CA PHE A 340 23.54 -7.97 7.27
C PHE A 340 22.87 -6.61 7.11
N GLU A 341 23.07 -5.95 5.96
CA GLU A 341 22.35 -4.71 5.63
C GLU A 341 20.84 -4.99 5.51
N PRO A 342 19.95 -4.22 6.15
CA PRO A 342 18.51 -4.39 5.97
C PRO A 342 18.13 -4.30 4.49
N PRO A 343 17.18 -5.11 3.99
CA PRO A 343 16.80 -5.09 2.58
C PRO A 343 16.12 -3.76 2.21
N PHE A 344 16.45 -3.25 1.02
CA PHE A 344 15.88 -2.03 0.44
C PHE A 344 15.96 -2.08 -1.09
N ASN A 345 15.17 -1.26 -1.79
CA ASN A 345 15.16 -1.15 -3.25
C ASN A 345 15.99 0.07 -3.72
N PRO A 346 17.28 -0.09 -4.07
CA PRO A 346 18.12 1.03 -4.50
C PRO A 346 17.67 1.71 -5.80
N ASN A 347 16.82 1.03 -6.59
CA ASN A 347 16.32 1.54 -7.87
C ASN A 347 15.03 2.36 -7.74
N LEU A 348 14.42 2.42 -6.54
CA LEU A 348 13.11 3.04 -6.31
C LEU A 348 12.98 4.39 -7.05
N PRO A 349 11.89 4.62 -7.81
CA PRO A 349 11.76 5.83 -8.61
C PRO A 349 11.87 7.09 -7.77
N LYS A 350 12.69 8.02 -8.24
CA LYS A 350 12.81 9.35 -7.62
C LYS A 350 11.75 10.28 -8.16
N TRP A 351 11.54 10.21 -9.48
CA TRP A 351 10.64 11.07 -10.24
C TRP A 351 10.92 12.57 -10.02
N GLU A 352 12.20 12.95 -10.10
CA GLU A 352 12.67 14.33 -9.94
C GLU A 352 12.00 15.27 -10.96
N GLY A 353 11.35 16.33 -10.47
CA GLY A 353 10.56 17.26 -11.29
C GLY A 353 9.12 16.81 -11.61
N ALA A 354 8.61 15.70 -11.05
CA ALA A 354 7.24 15.24 -11.30
C ALA A 354 6.15 16.24 -10.92
N LEU A 355 6.41 17.11 -9.93
CA LEU A 355 5.48 18.16 -9.51
C LEU A 355 5.39 19.34 -10.52
N GLU A 356 6.25 19.37 -11.54
CA GLU A 356 6.18 20.31 -12.67
C GLU A 356 5.25 19.81 -13.80
N ARG A 357 4.81 18.54 -13.75
CA ARG A 357 3.84 17.96 -14.69
C ARG A 357 2.42 18.37 -14.31
N ASP A 358 1.56 18.57 -15.31
CA ASP A 358 0.13 18.74 -15.08
C ASP A 358 -0.48 17.51 -14.36
N ILE A 359 -1.63 17.71 -13.73
CA ILE A 359 -2.39 16.63 -13.09
C ILE A 359 -3.22 15.94 -14.18
N ASP A 360 -2.98 14.64 -14.41
CA ASP A 360 -3.71 13.86 -15.40
C ASP A 360 -5.15 13.54 -14.95
N GLN A 361 -5.34 13.29 -13.65
CA GLN A 361 -6.63 12.93 -13.07
C GLN A 361 -6.78 13.47 -11.65
N THR A 362 -7.99 13.93 -11.29
CA THR A 362 -8.35 14.29 -9.91
C THR A 362 -9.53 13.44 -9.44
N TYR A 363 -9.43 12.95 -8.21
CA TYR A 363 -10.49 12.26 -7.47
C TYR A 363 -10.83 13.06 -6.23
N VAL A 364 -12.00 13.71 -6.25
CA VAL A 364 -12.56 14.48 -5.13
C VAL A 364 -13.41 13.55 -4.26
N LEU A 365 -13.04 13.43 -2.98
CA LEU A 365 -13.67 12.56 -1.99
C LEU A 365 -14.60 13.41 -1.11
N ASP A 366 -15.91 13.17 -1.16
CA ASP A 366 -16.89 13.86 -0.32
C ASP A 366 -18.09 12.97 0.03
N ALA A 367 -19.08 13.51 0.75
CA ALA A 367 -20.33 12.83 1.07
C ALA A 367 -21.55 13.65 0.62
N ARG A 368 -22.62 12.95 0.24
CA ARG A 368 -23.95 13.54 0.00
C ARG A 368 -25.02 12.85 0.85
N ARG A 369 -26.19 13.49 0.95
CA ARG A 369 -27.35 12.89 1.61
C ARG A 369 -28.01 11.90 0.64
N GLY A 370 -27.92 10.61 0.95
CA GLY A 370 -28.53 9.53 0.16
C GLY A 370 -28.51 8.20 0.90
N GLY A 371 -28.79 7.10 0.19
CA GLY A 371 -28.63 5.72 0.67
C GLY A 371 -29.53 5.28 1.84
N PRO A 372 -29.47 3.98 2.21
CA PRO A 372 -30.30 3.40 3.28
C PRO A 372 -30.08 4.02 4.67
N HIS A 373 -28.91 4.63 4.89
CA HIS A 373 -28.49 5.21 6.17
C HIS A 373 -28.47 6.74 6.18
N GLY A 374 -28.87 7.40 5.09
CA GLY A 374 -28.94 8.87 4.97
C GLY A 374 -27.62 9.57 4.65
N ILE A 375 -26.56 8.80 4.36
CA ILE A 375 -25.25 9.26 3.88
C ILE A 375 -24.84 8.32 2.74
N GLU A 376 -24.43 8.90 1.62
CA GLU A 376 -23.67 8.28 0.54
C GLU A 376 -22.29 8.92 0.50
N TRP A 377 -21.25 8.11 0.34
CA TRP A 377 -19.89 8.61 0.12
C TRP A 377 -19.57 8.57 -1.39
N THR A 378 -18.86 9.57 -1.90
CA THR A 378 -18.74 9.82 -3.34
C THR A 378 -17.29 10.01 -3.78
N ILE A 379 -17.03 9.66 -5.04
CA ILE A 379 -15.82 10.03 -5.77
C ILE A 379 -16.27 10.89 -6.95
N ASN A 380 -15.72 12.11 -7.07
CA ASN A 380 -16.12 13.10 -8.07
C ASN A 380 -17.63 13.43 -8.08
N GLY A 381 -18.30 13.29 -6.93
CA GLY A 381 -19.74 13.55 -6.75
C GLY A 381 -20.66 12.36 -7.06
N GLU A 382 -20.12 11.31 -7.67
CA GLU A 382 -20.82 10.08 -8.02
C GLU A 382 -20.59 8.96 -6.99
N VAL A 383 -21.48 7.97 -7.00
CA VAL A 383 -21.40 6.76 -6.16
C VAL A 383 -21.03 5.56 -7.03
N TRP A 384 -20.64 4.46 -6.39
CA TRP A 384 -20.49 3.16 -7.06
C TRP A 384 -21.67 2.84 -7.99
N GLY A 385 -21.36 2.44 -9.23
CA GLY A 385 -22.36 2.13 -10.26
C GLY A 385 -22.99 3.34 -10.97
N THR A 386 -22.58 4.58 -10.67
CA THR A 386 -22.96 5.78 -11.44
C THR A 386 -21.78 6.56 -12.02
N HIS A 387 -20.55 6.10 -11.81
CA HIS A 387 -19.33 6.71 -12.37
C HIS A 387 -19.02 6.21 -13.79
N GLU A 388 -18.30 7.03 -14.55
CA GLU A 388 -17.55 6.59 -15.73
C GLU A 388 -16.14 6.12 -15.31
N PRO A 389 -15.63 4.97 -15.80
CA PRO A 389 -14.28 4.50 -15.48
C PRO A 389 -13.21 5.50 -15.92
N THR A 390 -12.19 5.72 -15.08
CA THR A 390 -11.04 6.55 -15.48
C THR A 390 -10.14 5.76 -16.42
N VAL A 391 -10.01 6.21 -17.67
CA VAL A 391 -9.15 5.57 -18.66
C VAL A 391 -7.71 6.05 -18.54
N LEU A 392 -6.80 5.13 -18.24
CA LEU A 392 -5.34 5.32 -18.25
C LEU A 392 -4.70 4.39 -19.30
N LYS A 393 -3.45 4.69 -19.67
CA LYS A 393 -2.69 3.88 -20.65
C LYS A 393 -1.56 3.11 -19.96
N GLU A 394 -1.43 1.84 -20.32
CA GLU A 394 -0.34 0.95 -19.90
C GLU A 394 1.02 1.58 -20.24
N GLY A 395 1.97 1.46 -19.30
CA GLY A 395 3.34 1.94 -19.47
C GLY A 395 3.51 3.46 -19.56
N ARG A 396 2.44 4.27 -19.38
CA ARG A 396 2.51 5.75 -19.42
C ARG A 396 2.49 6.35 -18.02
N TRP A 397 3.47 7.19 -17.68
CA TRP A 397 3.49 7.83 -16.37
C TRP A 397 2.35 8.83 -16.19
N LYS A 398 1.80 8.90 -14.97
CA LYS A 398 0.64 9.70 -14.58
C LYS A 398 0.84 10.40 -13.24
N ARG A 399 0.39 11.67 -13.16
CA ARG A 399 0.17 12.40 -11.91
C ARG A 399 -1.32 12.36 -11.55
N ILE A 400 -1.65 11.71 -10.44
CA ILE A 400 -3.02 11.64 -9.93
C ILE A 400 -3.13 12.47 -8.66
N ARG A 401 -4.23 13.21 -8.51
CA ARG A 401 -4.58 13.93 -7.29
C ARG A 401 -5.74 13.24 -6.58
N PHE A 402 -5.55 12.92 -5.31
CA PHE A 402 -6.65 12.68 -4.38
C PHE A 402 -6.90 13.97 -3.59
N GLN A 403 -8.15 14.44 -3.55
CA GLN A 403 -8.55 15.63 -2.82
C GLN A 403 -9.69 15.27 -1.88
N ASN A 404 -9.46 15.36 -0.57
CA ASN A 404 -10.48 15.08 0.42
C ASN A 404 -11.27 16.34 0.76
N ASP A 405 -12.42 16.54 0.11
CA ASP A 405 -13.32 17.66 0.43
C ASP A 405 -14.21 17.36 1.64
N SER A 406 -14.14 16.15 2.23
CA SER A 406 -14.83 15.82 3.47
C SER A 406 -14.04 16.24 4.74
N PHE A 407 -14.64 15.98 5.90
CA PHE A 407 -13.97 16.07 7.21
C PHE A 407 -13.62 14.70 7.79
N ARG A 408 -13.58 13.63 7.00
CA ARG A 408 -13.26 12.26 7.44
C ARG A 408 -11.94 11.77 6.85
N LEU A 409 -11.37 10.76 7.48
CA LEU A 409 -10.21 10.04 6.97
C LEU A 409 -10.63 9.18 5.78
N HIS A 410 -9.77 9.02 4.78
CA HIS A 410 -9.98 8.10 3.65
C HIS A 410 -8.66 7.45 3.24
N PRO A 411 -8.40 6.17 3.58
CA PRO A 411 -7.33 5.39 2.96
C PRO A 411 -7.74 5.04 1.52
N MET A 412 -7.15 5.68 0.52
CA MET A 412 -7.48 5.39 -0.88
C MET A 412 -6.60 4.26 -1.41
N HIS A 413 -7.24 3.17 -1.82
CA HIS A 413 -6.64 1.97 -2.37
C HIS A 413 -6.83 1.90 -3.89
N ILE A 414 -5.82 1.42 -4.62
CA ILE A 414 -5.92 1.07 -6.05
C ILE A 414 -5.54 -0.41 -6.22
N HIS A 415 -6.45 -1.21 -6.79
CA HIS A 415 -6.19 -2.62 -7.11
C HIS A 415 -5.11 -2.75 -8.21
N GLY A 416 -4.26 -3.77 -8.11
CA GLY A 416 -3.32 -4.18 -9.17
C GLY A 416 -2.20 -3.17 -9.52
N GLN A 417 -2.18 -1.97 -8.95
CA GLN A 417 -1.22 -0.91 -9.27
C GLN A 417 -0.53 -0.35 -8.02
N PHE A 418 0.71 0.12 -8.19
CA PHE A 418 1.46 0.81 -7.15
C PHE A 418 1.73 2.27 -7.54
N PHE A 419 1.75 3.15 -6.55
CA PHE A 419 2.00 4.58 -6.71
C PHE A 419 2.92 5.13 -5.60
N LYS A 420 3.51 6.30 -5.84
CA LYS A 420 4.37 7.02 -4.87
C LYS A 420 3.71 8.34 -4.50
N VAL A 421 3.70 8.68 -3.21
CA VAL A 421 3.32 10.04 -2.79
C VAL A 421 4.39 11.04 -3.23
N LEU A 422 3.99 12.08 -3.94
CA LEU A 422 4.87 13.16 -4.40
C LEU A 422 4.78 14.40 -3.51
N ALA A 423 3.55 14.76 -3.12
CA ALA A 423 3.29 15.93 -2.28
C ALA A 423 2.01 15.75 -1.45
N ARG A 424 1.99 16.40 -0.28
CA ARG A 424 0.83 16.55 0.61
C ARG A 424 0.54 18.04 0.79
N ASN A 425 -0.69 18.48 0.53
CA ASN A 425 -1.13 19.87 0.53
C ASN A 425 -0.23 20.80 -0.31
N GLY A 426 0.27 20.30 -1.45
CA GLY A 426 1.20 21.00 -2.34
C GLY A 426 2.66 21.07 -1.85
N VAL A 427 2.96 20.53 -0.67
CA VAL A 427 4.33 20.45 -0.14
C VAL A 427 4.96 19.10 -0.56
N PRO A 428 6.12 19.09 -1.24
CA PRO A 428 6.80 17.85 -1.61
C PRO A 428 7.17 17.01 -0.38
N VAL A 429 7.11 15.68 -0.50
CA VAL A 429 7.47 14.75 0.59
C VAL A 429 8.56 13.75 0.16
N ASP A 430 9.42 13.36 1.10
CA ASP A 430 10.34 12.24 0.95
C ASP A 430 9.71 11.00 1.61
N GLU A 431 8.71 10.41 0.94
CA GLU A 431 8.21 9.06 1.21
C GLU A 431 8.97 8.08 0.29
N PRO A 432 10.07 7.43 0.76
CA PRO A 432 10.96 6.63 -0.09
C PRO A 432 10.43 5.21 -0.25
N PHE A 433 9.20 5.05 -0.72
CA PHE A 433 8.56 3.74 -0.95
C PHE A 433 7.33 3.88 -1.86
N LEU A 434 6.85 2.77 -2.42
CA LEU A 434 5.54 2.73 -3.09
C LEU A 434 4.44 2.24 -2.14
N ARG A 435 3.20 2.53 -2.52
CA ARG A 435 1.97 2.14 -1.82
C ARG A 435 0.94 1.62 -2.83
N ASP A 436 0.08 0.72 -2.38
CA ASP A 436 -1.23 0.48 -3.00
C ASP A 436 -2.34 1.25 -2.27
N THR A 437 -2.09 1.71 -1.04
CA THR A 437 -3.08 2.35 -0.17
C THR A 437 -2.50 3.57 0.55
N VAL A 438 -3.12 4.75 0.40
CA VAL A 438 -2.66 5.99 1.05
C VAL A 438 -3.74 6.65 1.89
N LEU A 439 -3.44 6.90 3.16
CA LEU A 439 -4.29 7.69 4.04
C LEU A 439 -4.32 9.17 3.64
N LEU A 440 -5.51 9.66 3.29
CA LEU A 440 -5.85 11.08 3.29
C LEU A 440 -6.43 11.49 4.65
N GLU A 441 -5.85 12.54 5.23
CA GLU A 441 -6.39 13.25 6.37
C GLU A 441 -7.51 14.23 5.97
N ARG A 442 -8.20 14.78 6.97
CA ARG A 442 -9.33 15.70 6.80
C ARG A 442 -8.88 16.93 6.01
N LYS A 443 -9.56 17.26 4.90
CA LYS A 443 -9.18 18.39 4.02
C LYS A 443 -7.77 18.30 3.42
N GLU A 444 -7.17 17.11 3.37
CA GLU A 444 -5.88 16.88 2.73
C GLU A 444 -6.01 16.74 1.21
N VAL A 445 -5.02 17.27 0.48
CA VAL A 445 -4.80 17.01 -0.94
C VAL A 445 -3.49 16.24 -1.10
N ILE A 446 -3.51 15.08 -1.73
CA ILE A 446 -2.32 14.27 -2.02
C ILE A 446 -2.13 14.17 -3.52
N ASP A 447 -0.93 14.51 -3.99
CA ASP A 447 -0.49 14.22 -5.35
C ASP A 447 0.36 12.95 -5.33
N VAL A 448 0.01 11.97 -6.17
CA VAL A 448 0.74 10.72 -6.36
C VAL A 448 1.25 10.60 -7.80
N GLY A 449 2.37 9.92 -7.97
CA GLY A 449 2.89 9.48 -9.27
C GLY A 449 2.68 7.99 -9.44
N MET A 450 2.38 7.53 -10.65
CA MET A 450 2.30 6.11 -10.99
C MET A 450 2.61 5.85 -12.46
N VAL A 451 2.85 4.59 -12.80
CA VAL A 451 2.76 4.10 -14.18
C VAL A 451 1.86 2.86 -14.11
N PRO A 452 0.68 2.85 -14.75
CA PRO A 452 -0.14 1.64 -14.81
C PRO A 452 0.61 0.57 -15.61
N LEU A 453 0.81 -0.62 -15.04
CA LEU A 453 1.54 -1.72 -15.72
C LEU A 453 0.65 -2.92 -16.02
N ASP A 454 -0.39 -3.13 -15.22
CA ASP A 454 -1.31 -4.25 -15.40
C ASP A 454 -2.59 -3.74 -16.09
N TRP A 455 -2.92 -4.26 -17.26
CA TRP A 455 -4.08 -3.87 -18.06
C TRP A 455 -5.39 -4.50 -17.55
N GLY A 456 -6.53 -3.88 -17.87
CA GLY A 456 -7.86 -4.34 -17.44
C GLY A 456 -8.60 -3.32 -16.57
N TYR A 457 -9.63 -3.78 -15.86
CA TYR A 457 -10.47 -2.93 -14.99
C TYR A 457 -10.08 -3.13 -13.53
N TRP A 458 -9.60 -2.07 -12.89
CA TRP A 458 -9.10 -2.08 -11.52
C TRP A 458 -9.93 -1.19 -10.63
N MET A 459 -10.33 -1.69 -9.47
CA MET A 459 -11.09 -0.89 -8.52
C MET A 459 -10.19 0.16 -7.86
N MET A 460 -10.77 1.32 -7.61
CA MET A 460 -10.18 2.35 -6.75
C MET A 460 -11.25 2.82 -5.76
N HIS A 461 -10.97 2.69 -4.47
CA HIS A 461 -11.96 2.97 -3.43
C HIS A 461 -11.33 3.41 -2.11
N CYS A 462 -12.17 3.95 -1.23
CA CYS A 462 -11.81 4.13 0.16
C CYS A 462 -11.77 2.77 0.87
N HIS A 463 -10.70 2.47 1.58
CA HIS A 463 -10.50 1.22 2.32
C HIS A 463 -11.04 1.27 3.77
N ILE A 464 -11.72 2.35 4.15
CA ILE A 464 -12.74 2.25 5.20
C ILE A 464 -13.93 1.54 4.56
N LEU A 465 -14.16 0.30 4.96
CA LEU A 465 -15.08 -0.60 4.24
C LEU A 465 -16.51 -0.07 4.23
N GLU A 466 -16.96 0.58 5.32
CA GLU A 466 -18.28 1.20 5.34
C GLU A 466 -18.40 2.38 4.35
N HIS A 467 -17.30 3.09 4.03
CA HIS A 467 -17.31 4.16 3.04
C HIS A 467 -17.40 3.61 1.62
N ALA A 468 -16.70 2.50 1.32
CA ALA A 468 -16.83 1.78 0.05
C ALA A 468 -18.25 1.25 -0.17
N GLU A 469 -18.81 0.54 0.82
CA GLU A 469 -20.17 -0.02 0.78
C GLU A 469 -21.24 1.09 0.62
N ALA A 470 -20.98 2.29 1.16
CA ALA A 470 -21.84 3.46 0.98
C ALA A 470 -21.54 4.30 -0.28
N GLY A 471 -20.71 3.79 -1.20
CA GLY A 471 -20.54 4.32 -2.56
C GLY A 471 -19.17 4.89 -2.92
N MET A 472 -18.18 4.95 -2.01
CA MET A 472 -16.88 5.60 -2.26
C MET A 472 -15.91 4.72 -3.07
N MET A 473 -16.31 4.39 -4.29
CA MET A 473 -15.67 3.40 -5.14
C MET A 473 -15.89 3.73 -6.61
N THR A 474 -14.88 3.48 -7.43
CA THR A 474 -14.88 3.68 -8.88
C THR A 474 -13.91 2.73 -9.56
N GLU A 475 -13.82 2.80 -10.88
CA GLU A 475 -12.98 1.95 -11.72
C GLU A 475 -11.90 2.76 -12.44
N ILE A 476 -10.74 2.13 -12.62
CA ILE A 476 -9.66 2.55 -13.50
C ILE A 476 -9.53 1.51 -14.61
N HIS A 477 -9.82 1.90 -15.85
CA HIS A 477 -9.58 1.08 -17.03
C HIS A 477 -8.17 1.37 -17.55
N VAL A 478 -7.30 0.37 -17.54
CA VAL A 478 -5.93 0.47 -18.08
C VAL A 478 -5.91 -0.16 -19.48
N GLU A 479 -5.85 0.70 -20.49
CA GLU A 479 -5.78 0.36 -21.92
C GLU A 479 -4.36 0.00 -22.36
N LYS A 480 -4.25 -0.89 -23.35
CA LYS A 480 -3.00 -1.29 -24.03
C LYS A 480 -2.56 -0.30 -25.12
#